data_AF-A0A1E3QSY2-F1
#
_entry.id   AF-A0A1E3QSY2-F1
#
_cell.length_a   1.000
_cell.length_b   1.000
_cell.length_c   1.000
_cell.angle_alpha   90.00
_cell.angle_beta   90.00
_cell.angle_gamma   90.00
#
_symmetry.space_group_name_H-M   'P 1'
#
loop_
_entity.id
_entity.type
_entity.pdbx_description
1 polymer ?
#
loop_
_entity_poly.entity_id
_entity_poly.type
_entity_poly.pdbx_seq_one_letter_code
_entity_poly.pdbx_strand_id
1 'polypeptide(L)'
;MNKPLEYTNLFKPIQVGKNQLTHRVVLPPLTRNRNDPATQAPTALSIKATFISPQAGGYSLAPGIWSQEQITEWTKPYVSSSATYITPEDEAKAVAAGNPIRGITTAEIKQYVADYAQAARNSVDAGAHGVEIHAASGYLPHQFPELNTNSRTDNYGGSVENRSRFLLEVVDAATAEIGADRLAVRINPWGLFGGMGKSGKQVTEDQFGYLVEQLEARAKEGKELAYLHIIEPRSDESKETNDFLLEK
;
A
#
# COMPACT_ATOMS: atom_id res chain seq x y z
N MET A 1 -5.68 13.33 -32.10
CA MET A 1 -5.92 14.77 -31.85
C MET A 1 -5.83 15.03 -30.36
N ASN A 2 -4.95 15.93 -29.93
CA ASN A 2 -4.90 16.37 -28.54
C ASN A 2 -6.07 17.32 -28.27
N LYS A 3 -6.86 17.05 -27.23
CA LYS A 3 -7.96 17.93 -26.81
C LYS A 3 -7.47 18.84 -25.68
N PRO A 4 -7.62 20.17 -25.76
CA PRO A 4 -7.34 21.07 -24.65
C PRO A 4 -8.17 20.70 -23.42
N LEU A 5 -7.56 20.74 -22.23
CA LEU A 5 -8.22 20.36 -20.97
C LEU A 5 -8.54 21.57 -20.07
N GLU A 6 -8.14 22.78 -20.47
CA GLU A 6 -8.23 24.02 -19.69
C GLU A 6 -9.67 24.37 -19.25
N TYR A 7 -10.69 24.02 -20.04
CA TYR A 7 -12.10 24.27 -19.72
C TYR A 7 -12.76 23.15 -18.92
N THR A 8 -12.05 22.07 -18.62
CA THR A 8 -12.59 20.92 -17.88
C THR A 8 -12.46 21.12 -16.38
N ASN A 9 -13.12 20.28 -15.58
CA ASN A 9 -12.92 20.26 -14.13
C ASN A 9 -11.47 19.95 -13.72
N LEU A 10 -10.64 19.40 -14.62
CA LEU A 10 -9.24 19.07 -14.35
C LEU A 10 -8.40 20.31 -13.97
N PHE A 11 -8.75 21.50 -14.48
CA PHE A 11 -8.05 22.75 -14.19
C PHE A 11 -8.84 23.69 -13.25
N LYS A 12 -9.86 23.16 -12.57
CA LYS A 12 -10.55 23.89 -11.49
C LYS A 12 -9.90 23.59 -10.14
N PRO A 13 -9.77 24.60 -9.26
CA PRO A 13 -9.28 24.40 -7.90
C PRO A 13 -10.10 23.37 -7.11
N ILE A 14 -9.45 22.76 -6.13
CA ILE A 14 -10.06 21.81 -5.19
C ILE A 14 -9.30 21.83 -3.86
N GLN A 15 -10.03 21.69 -2.76
CA GLN A 15 -9.44 21.49 -1.43
C GLN A 15 -9.15 19.99 -1.23
N VAL A 16 -7.94 19.65 -0.81
CA VAL A 16 -7.53 18.27 -0.49
C VAL A 16 -6.84 18.27 0.86
N GLY A 17 -7.51 17.73 1.88
CA GLY A 17 -7.05 17.87 3.27
C GLY A 17 -6.90 19.35 3.65
N LYS A 18 -5.70 19.75 4.09
CA LYS A 18 -5.32 21.16 4.33
C LYS A 18 -4.82 21.94 3.10
N ASN A 19 -4.65 21.29 1.96
CA ASN A 19 -4.01 21.90 0.79
C ASN A 19 -5.04 22.41 -0.23
N GLN A 20 -4.92 23.69 -0.61
CA GLN A 20 -5.69 24.26 -1.72
C GLN A 20 -4.92 24.03 -3.03
N LEU A 21 -5.38 23.06 -3.83
CA LEU A 21 -4.81 22.79 -5.15
C LEU A 21 -5.42 23.73 -6.19
N THR A 22 -4.60 24.18 -7.14
CA THR A 22 -5.05 25.05 -8.25
C THR A 22 -5.60 24.25 -9.44
N HIS A 23 -5.26 22.96 -9.53
CA HIS A 23 -5.74 22.02 -10.54
C HIS A 23 -5.79 20.59 -9.97
N ARG A 24 -6.29 19.63 -10.76
CA ARG A 24 -6.50 18.23 -10.38
C ARG A 24 -5.59 17.25 -11.12
N VAL A 25 -4.55 17.75 -11.81
CA VAL A 25 -3.46 16.93 -12.34
C VAL A 25 -2.51 16.58 -11.19
N VAL A 26 -2.30 15.29 -10.95
CA VAL A 26 -1.50 14.78 -9.83
C VAL A 26 -0.35 13.92 -10.36
N LEU A 27 0.82 14.03 -9.74
CA LEU A 27 1.93 13.10 -9.96
C LEU A 27 1.77 11.91 -9.00
N PRO A 28 1.43 10.69 -9.47
CA PRO A 28 1.31 9.54 -8.59
C PRO A 28 2.69 9.08 -8.07
N PRO A 29 2.74 8.22 -7.04
CA PRO A 29 4.00 7.62 -6.59
C PRO A 29 4.64 6.79 -7.70
N LEU A 30 5.88 7.13 -8.06
CA LEU A 30 6.65 6.45 -9.11
C LEU A 30 8.02 6.05 -8.55
N THR A 31 8.22 4.76 -8.30
CA THR A 31 9.53 4.24 -7.85
C THR A 31 10.60 4.49 -8.91
N ARG A 32 11.67 5.22 -8.55
CA ARG A 32 12.75 5.61 -9.48
C ARG A 32 14.10 4.96 -9.22
N ASN A 33 14.27 4.27 -8.09
CA ASN A 33 15.54 3.63 -7.68
C ASN A 33 16.75 4.59 -7.70
N ARG A 34 16.56 5.79 -7.13
CA ARG A 34 17.59 6.86 -7.04
C ARG A 34 17.88 7.31 -5.59
N ASN A 35 17.61 6.44 -4.61
CA ASN A 35 18.05 6.72 -3.25
C ASN A 35 19.56 6.71 -3.16
N ASP A 36 20.11 7.46 -2.20
CA ASP A 36 21.52 7.34 -1.87
C ASP A 36 21.80 5.87 -1.49
N PRO A 37 22.72 5.20 -2.18
CA PRO A 37 22.95 3.78 -2.00
C PRO A 37 23.72 3.49 -0.72
N ALA A 38 24.05 4.47 0.13
CA ALA A 38 24.78 4.36 1.40
C ALA A 38 23.97 4.89 2.62
N THR A 39 22.81 5.51 2.42
CA THR A 39 21.98 6.04 3.52
C THR A 39 20.49 5.82 3.28
N GLN A 40 20.10 5.45 2.05
CA GLN A 40 18.72 5.39 1.59
C GLN A 40 17.99 6.75 1.64
N ALA A 41 18.72 7.84 1.89
CA ALA A 41 18.15 9.17 1.93
C ALA A 41 17.59 9.58 0.56
N PRO A 42 16.44 10.27 0.52
CA PRO A 42 15.88 10.77 -0.72
C PRO A 42 16.79 11.82 -1.37
N THR A 43 17.04 11.66 -2.67
CA THR A 43 17.62 12.72 -3.52
C THR A 43 16.52 13.67 -4.00
N ALA A 44 16.88 14.85 -4.52
CA ALA A 44 15.99 15.98 -4.86
C ALA A 44 14.79 15.70 -5.82
N LEU A 45 14.61 14.46 -6.27
CA LEU A 45 13.57 14.01 -7.20
C LEU A 45 12.66 12.89 -6.61
N SER A 46 12.53 12.81 -5.28
CA SER A 46 11.88 11.67 -4.62
C SER A 46 10.44 11.95 -4.17
N ILE A 47 9.46 11.76 -5.07
CA ILE A 47 8.08 11.41 -4.69
C ILE A 47 7.90 9.93 -5.08
N LYS A 48 8.11 9.02 -4.12
CA LYS A 48 8.16 7.57 -4.34
C LYS A 48 7.71 6.80 -3.10
N ALA A 49 7.38 5.51 -3.28
CA ALA A 49 7.18 4.60 -2.16
C ALA A 49 8.43 4.60 -1.25
N THR A 50 8.21 4.80 0.04
CA THR A 50 9.26 4.92 1.06
C THR A 50 9.00 3.88 2.13
N PHE A 51 10.05 3.14 2.53
CA PHE A 51 9.93 2.10 3.54
C PHE A 51 9.70 2.72 4.92
N ILE A 52 8.75 2.15 5.67
CA ILE A 52 8.41 2.60 7.02
C ILE A 52 9.39 2.09 8.09
N SER A 53 10.05 0.97 7.81
CA SER A 53 11.04 0.33 8.66
C SER A 53 11.93 -0.58 7.80
N PRO A 54 13.12 -0.99 8.29
CA PRO A 54 14.01 -1.89 7.55
C PRO A 54 13.32 -3.20 7.13
N GLN A 55 12.46 -3.75 8.00
CA GLN A 55 11.70 -4.98 7.76
C GLN A 55 10.61 -4.82 6.67
N ALA A 56 10.21 -3.59 6.31
CA ALA A 56 9.31 -3.30 5.20
C ALA A 56 10.03 -3.18 3.83
N GLY A 57 11.36 -3.36 3.81
CA GLY A 57 12.21 -3.23 2.63
C GLY A 57 12.26 -4.46 1.70
N GLY A 58 13.26 -4.50 0.80
CA GLY A 58 13.54 -5.69 -0.04
C GLY A 58 14.16 -5.44 -1.43
N TYR A 59 14.18 -4.21 -1.95
CA TYR A 59 14.72 -3.89 -3.30
C TYR A 59 16.13 -3.27 -3.25
N SER A 60 17.19 -3.89 -3.77
CA SER A 60 18.60 -3.45 -3.60
C SER A 60 19.01 -2.01 -3.97
N LEU A 61 18.18 -1.24 -4.70
CA LEU A 61 18.36 0.21 -4.92
C LEU A 61 17.42 1.07 -4.06
N ALA A 62 16.86 0.44 -3.04
CA ALA A 62 15.96 0.97 -2.04
C ALA A 62 16.22 0.46 -0.60
N PRO A 63 16.93 -0.65 -0.29
CA PRO A 63 17.77 -0.63 0.90
C PRO A 63 19.22 -1.07 0.68
N GLY A 64 20.01 -0.77 1.71
CA GLY A 64 21.46 -0.88 1.78
C GLY A 64 22.03 -2.04 2.57
N ILE A 65 23.31 -2.38 2.38
CA ILE A 65 24.00 -3.57 2.93
C ILE A 65 25.41 -3.28 3.51
N TRP A 66 25.60 -2.20 4.28
CA TRP A 66 26.93 -1.87 4.86
C TRP A 66 26.93 -1.60 6.37
N SER A 67 25.76 -1.46 7.01
CA SER A 67 25.67 -1.35 8.47
C SER A 67 25.26 -2.69 9.10
N GLN A 68 25.69 -2.93 10.34
CA GLN A 68 25.33 -4.15 11.06
C GLN A 68 23.81 -4.27 11.27
N GLU A 69 23.11 -3.15 11.49
CA GLU A 69 21.65 -3.11 11.57
C GLU A 69 20.99 -3.53 10.26
N GLN A 70 21.44 -3.00 9.11
CA GLN A 70 20.94 -3.45 7.81
C GLN A 70 21.21 -4.94 7.59
N ILE A 71 22.42 -5.42 7.89
CA ILE A 71 22.79 -6.83 7.74
C ILE A 71 21.90 -7.72 8.63
N THR A 72 21.62 -7.30 9.86
CA THR A 72 20.68 -8.00 10.76
C THR A 72 19.26 -7.99 10.21
N GLU A 73 18.81 -6.90 9.59
CA GLU A 73 17.49 -6.82 8.99
C GLU A 73 17.37 -7.66 7.70
N TRP A 74 18.43 -7.77 6.89
CA TRP A 74 18.49 -8.69 5.74
C TRP A 74 18.47 -10.17 6.14
N THR A 75 18.87 -10.50 7.37
CA THR A 75 18.74 -11.88 7.89
C THR A 75 17.33 -12.22 8.38
N LYS A 76 16.41 -11.24 8.43
CA LYS A 76 15.04 -11.53 8.83
C LYS A 76 14.29 -12.26 7.72
N PRO A 77 13.40 -13.21 8.09
CA PRO A 77 12.64 -13.95 7.09
C PRO A 77 11.77 -12.99 6.26
N TYR A 78 11.62 -13.25 4.97
CA TYR A 78 10.60 -12.55 4.19
C TYR A 78 9.21 -12.87 4.76
N VAL A 79 8.41 -11.82 4.93
CA VAL A 79 7.08 -11.95 5.54
C VAL A 79 5.98 -11.54 4.59
N SER A 80 4.81 -12.15 4.77
CA SER A 80 3.59 -11.93 3.99
C SER A 80 2.36 -11.99 4.93
N SER A 81 1.17 -11.71 4.41
CA SER A 81 -0.08 -11.91 5.17
C SER A 81 -0.24 -13.38 5.60
N SER A 82 0.15 -14.33 4.75
CA SER A 82 0.22 -15.78 5.04
C SER A 82 1.46 -16.40 4.41
N ALA A 83 1.82 -17.63 4.81
CA ALA A 83 2.88 -18.41 4.16
C ALA A 83 2.39 -19.00 2.82
N THR A 84 1.94 -18.12 1.92
CA THR A 84 1.36 -18.47 0.62
C THR A 84 2.28 -17.97 -0.48
N TYR A 85 2.66 -18.87 -1.38
CA TYR A 85 3.39 -18.54 -2.60
C TYR A 85 2.44 -18.45 -3.79
N ILE A 86 2.74 -17.56 -4.73
CA ILE A 86 1.97 -17.45 -5.97
C ILE A 86 2.28 -18.62 -6.92
N THR A 87 3.54 -19.08 -6.95
CA THR A 87 3.98 -20.20 -7.79
C THR A 87 4.86 -21.18 -6.98
N PRO A 88 4.81 -22.49 -7.28
CA PRO A 88 5.71 -23.48 -6.69
C PRO A 88 7.18 -23.19 -6.98
N GLU A 89 7.49 -22.56 -8.12
CA GLU A 89 8.85 -22.18 -8.49
C GLU A 89 9.42 -21.11 -7.56
N ASP A 90 8.60 -20.14 -7.14
CA ASP A 90 9.02 -19.11 -6.19
C ASP A 90 9.22 -19.68 -4.78
N GLU A 91 8.40 -20.66 -4.39
CA GLU A 91 8.61 -21.43 -3.16
C GLU A 91 9.94 -22.18 -3.19
N ALA A 92 10.20 -22.93 -4.26
CA ALA A 92 11.44 -23.68 -4.42
C ALA A 92 12.68 -22.78 -4.37
N LYS A 93 12.63 -21.59 -5.00
CA LYS A 93 13.71 -20.59 -4.94
C LYS A 93 13.92 -20.05 -3.54
N ALA A 94 12.84 -19.70 -2.83
CA ALA A 94 12.92 -19.16 -1.48
C ALA A 94 13.49 -20.18 -0.49
N VAL A 95 13.06 -21.44 -0.60
CA VAL A 95 13.60 -22.56 0.19
C VAL A 95 15.07 -22.81 -0.14
N ALA A 96 15.44 -22.83 -1.42
CA ALA A 96 16.84 -23.00 -1.85
C ALA A 96 17.75 -21.85 -1.37
N ALA A 97 17.21 -20.64 -1.23
CA ALA A 97 17.90 -19.48 -0.67
C ALA A 97 17.96 -19.48 0.87
N GLY A 98 17.35 -20.46 1.54
CA GLY A 98 17.29 -20.55 3.01
C GLY A 98 16.40 -19.48 3.65
N ASN A 99 15.52 -18.84 2.87
CA ASN A 99 14.65 -17.75 3.34
C ASN A 99 13.21 -17.95 2.86
N PRO A 100 12.49 -18.97 3.40
CA PRO A 100 11.09 -19.19 3.06
C PRO A 100 10.20 -18.06 3.60
N ILE A 101 9.14 -17.74 2.86
CA ILE A 101 8.12 -16.78 3.27
C ILE A 101 7.39 -17.33 4.49
N ARG A 102 7.14 -16.47 5.46
CA ARG A 102 6.24 -16.77 6.58
C ARG A 102 5.11 -15.74 6.68
N GLY A 103 3.97 -16.18 7.21
CA GLY A 103 2.94 -15.24 7.63
C GLY A 103 3.42 -14.41 8.82
N ILE A 104 3.14 -13.10 8.81
CA ILE A 104 3.38 -12.25 9.99
C ILE A 104 2.50 -12.70 11.16
N THR A 105 3.05 -12.72 12.37
CA THR A 105 2.30 -13.01 13.59
C THR A 105 1.41 -11.83 13.97
N THR A 106 0.40 -12.07 14.82
CA THR A 106 -0.45 -10.98 15.34
C THR A 106 0.37 -9.91 16.07
N ALA A 107 1.42 -10.29 16.81
CA ALA A 107 2.29 -9.34 17.49
C ALA A 107 3.06 -8.46 16.48
N GLU A 108 3.55 -9.06 15.39
CA GLU A 108 4.22 -8.31 14.33
C GLU A 108 3.27 -7.40 13.56
N ILE A 109 2.02 -7.82 13.34
CA ILE A 109 0.99 -6.93 12.78
C ILE A 109 0.86 -5.66 13.63
N LYS A 110 0.81 -5.80 14.96
CA LYS A 110 0.76 -4.64 15.87
C LYS A 110 2.02 -3.79 15.79
N GLN A 111 3.20 -4.40 15.64
CA GLN A 111 4.44 -3.66 15.41
C GLN A 111 4.40 -2.88 14.10
N TYR A 112 3.95 -3.48 12.99
CA TYR A 112 3.80 -2.77 11.72
C TYR A 112 2.83 -1.59 11.81
N VAL A 113 1.70 -1.75 12.52
CA VAL A 113 0.77 -0.65 12.76
C VAL A 113 1.47 0.51 13.48
N ALA A 114 2.27 0.22 14.50
CA ALA A 114 3.06 1.24 15.20
C ALA A 114 4.14 1.87 14.29
N ASP A 115 4.82 1.07 13.48
CA ASP A 115 5.84 1.54 12.53
C ASP A 115 5.24 2.49 11.48
N TYR A 116 4.07 2.17 10.92
CA TYR A 116 3.34 3.07 10.00
C TYR A 116 3.01 4.41 10.66
N ALA A 117 2.50 4.36 11.90
CA ALA A 117 2.11 5.55 12.66
C ALA A 117 3.34 6.44 12.95
N GLN A 118 4.45 5.84 13.39
CA GLN A 118 5.71 6.54 13.62
C GLN A 118 6.29 7.13 12.32
N ALA A 119 6.27 6.38 11.22
CA ALA A 119 6.75 6.86 9.92
C ALA A 119 5.90 8.04 9.40
N ALA A 120 4.58 8.01 9.64
CA ALA A 120 3.68 9.11 9.33
C ALA A 120 4.05 10.37 10.10
N ARG A 121 4.24 10.25 11.42
CA ARG A 121 4.73 11.35 12.28
C ARG A 121 6.05 11.91 11.77
N ASN A 122 7.04 11.05 11.56
CA ASN A 122 8.38 11.44 11.09
C ASN A 122 8.32 12.22 9.78
N SER A 123 7.44 11.81 8.86
CA SER A 123 7.29 12.47 7.56
C SER A 123 6.70 13.87 7.71
N VAL A 124 5.68 14.05 8.55
CA VAL A 124 5.07 15.35 8.83
C VAL A 124 6.04 16.27 9.60
N ASP A 125 6.76 15.73 10.59
CA ASP A 125 7.78 16.47 11.35
C ASP A 125 8.94 16.91 10.44
N ALA A 126 9.26 16.13 9.40
CA ALA A 126 10.22 16.49 8.35
C ALA A 126 9.67 17.50 7.31
N GLY A 127 8.42 17.93 7.44
CA GLY A 127 7.80 18.97 6.60
C GLY A 127 6.91 18.45 5.46
N ALA A 128 6.57 17.16 5.42
CA ALA A 128 5.58 16.67 4.46
C ALA A 128 4.18 17.22 4.79
N HIS A 129 3.41 17.58 3.75
CA HIS A 129 2.03 18.05 3.91
C HIS A 129 1.07 16.94 4.37
N GLY A 130 1.45 15.68 4.15
CA GLY A 130 0.69 14.48 4.49
C GLY A 130 1.38 13.23 3.99
N VAL A 131 0.76 12.07 4.22
CA VAL A 131 1.26 10.75 3.82
C VAL A 131 0.18 9.92 3.15
N GLU A 132 0.58 9.05 2.23
CA GLU A 132 -0.30 8.09 1.56
C GLU A 132 0.09 6.67 1.98
N ILE A 133 -0.83 5.92 2.60
CA ILE A 133 -0.64 4.51 2.91
C ILE A 133 -0.77 3.71 1.62
N HIS A 134 0.28 2.96 1.27
CA HIS A 134 0.27 2.11 0.09
C HIS A 134 -0.35 0.74 0.40
N ALA A 135 -1.62 0.55 0.03
CA ALA A 135 -2.36 -0.70 0.13
C ALA A 135 -2.80 -1.21 -1.26
N ALA A 136 -1.85 -1.22 -2.19
CA ALA A 136 -2.05 -1.56 -3.59
C ALA A 136 -0.86 -2.39 -4.11
N SER A 137 -0.95 -2.89 -5.34
CA SER A 137 0.19 -3.46 -6.08
C SER A 137 0.92 -4.61 -5.35
N GLY A 138 0.18 -5.46 -4.66
CA GLY A 138 0.71 -6.69 -4.06
C GLY A 138 1.64 -6.53 -2.87
N TYR A 139 1.82 -5.30 -2.35
CA TYR A 139 2.57 -5.06 -1.12
C TYR A 139 1.80 -5.50 0.12
N LEU A 140 2.47 -5.56 1.26
CA LEU A 140 1.96 -6.18 2.49
C LEU A 140 0.52 -5.74 2.86
N PRO A 141 0.13 -4.45 2.89
CA PRO A 141 -1.26 -4.09 3.20
C PRO A 141 -2.28 -4.52 2.14
N HIS A 142 -1.87 -4.73 0.88
CA HIS A 142 -2.71 -5.26 -0.20
C HIS A 142 -2.89 -6.77 -0.12
N GLN A 143 -1.92 -7.49 0.44
CA GLN A 143 -1.99 -8.96 0.60
C GLN A 143 -3.03 -9.39 1.64
N PHE A 144 -3.44 -8.51 2.56
CA PHE A 144 -4.46 -8.81 3.57
C PHE A 144 -5.89 -8.89 3.00
N PRO A 145 -6.39 -7.92 2.22
CA PRO A 145 -7.73 -7.98 1.63
C PRO A 145 -7.92 -9.14 0.64
N GLU A 146 -6.85 -9.64 0.03
CA GLU A 146 -6.90 -10.59 -1.09
C GLU A 146 -6.94 -12.05 -0.65
N LEU A 147 -7.98 -12.80 -1.08
CA LEU A 147 -8.17 -14.21 -0.69
C LEU A 147 -7.02 -15.12 -1.13
N ASN A 148 -6.44 -14.85 -2.29
CA ASN A 148 -5.40 -15.69 -2.86
C ASN A 148 -4.03 -15.50 -2.18
N THR A 149 -3.90 -14.53 -1.27
CA THR A 149 -2.68 -14.33 -0.48
C THR A 149 -2.90 -14.39 1.03
N ASN A 150 -4.13 -14.17 1.51
CA ASN A 150 -4.49 -14.29 2.91
C ASN A 150 -5.36 -15.52 3.20
N SER A 151 -4.71 -16.60 3.64
CA SER A 151 -5.35 -17.84 4.09
C SER A 151 -5.44 -17.96 5.62
N ARG A 152 -5.29 -16.84 6.35
CA ARG A 152 -5.32 -16.83 7.81
C ARG A 152 -6.69 -17.22 8.36
N THR A 153 -6.67 -17.86 9.52
CA THR A 153 -7.86 -18.25 10.30
C THR A 153 -7.99 -17.46 11.61
N ASP A 154 -7.08 -16.52 11.88
CA ASP A 154 -7.15 -15.61 13.02
C ASP A 154 -7.98 -14.37 12.69
N ASN A 155 -7.96 -13.37 13.58
CA ASN A 155 -8.73 -12.13 13.43
C ASN A 155 -8.29 -11.26 12.24
N TYR A 156 -7.31 -11.68 11.44
CA TYR A 156 -6.84 -10.99 10.25
C TYR A 156 -7.11 -11.74 8.94
N GLY A 157 -7.86 -12.86 8.98
CA GLY A 157 -8.36 -13.55 7.78
C GLY A 157 -9.72 -14.21 7.98
N GLY A 158 -10.15 -14.99 6.99
CA GLY A 158 -11.40 -15.77 7.04
C GLY A 158 -12.69 -14.99 6.77
N SER A 159 -12.71 -13.65 6.89
CA SER A 159 -13.87 -12.80 6.54
C SER A 159 -13.45 -11.48 5.89
N VAL A 160 -14.38 -10.79 5.25
CA VAL A 160 -14.13 -9.46 4.63
C VAL A 160 -13.64 -8.45 5.65
N GLU A 161 -14.23 -8.45 6.84
CA GLU A 161 -13.90 -7.57 7.97
C GLU A 161 -12.51 -7.86 8.51
N ASN A 162 -12.19 -9.14 8.73
CA ASN A 162 -10.89 -9.56 9.25
C ASN A 162 -9.77 -9.28 8.24
N ARG A 163 -10.00 -9.53 6.95
CA ARG A 163 -9.04 -9.21 5.89
C ARG A 163 -8.82 -7.70 5.72
N SER A 164 -9.82 -6.88 6.06
CA SER A 164 -9.72 -5.42 6.08
C SER A 164 -9.02 -4.87 7.33
N ARG A 165 -8.96 -5.66 8.40
CA ARG A 165 -8.58 -5.20 9.75
C ARG A 165 -7.20 -4.58 9.78
N PHE A 166 -6.21 -5.19 9.13
CA PHE A 166 -4.84 -4.67 9.14
C PHE A 166 -4.77 -3.25 8.57
N LEU A 167 -5.32 -3.02 7.37
CA LEU A 167 -5.32 -1.71 6.75
C LEU A 167 -6.08 -0.67 7.60
N LEU A 168 -7.23 -1.04 8.15
CA LEU A 168 -8.02 -0.13 8.98
C LEU A 168 -7.31 0.22 10.30
N GLU A 169 -6.60 -0.73 10.91
CA GLU A 169 -5.76 -0.46 12.09
C GLU A 169 -4.60 0.51 11.76
N VAL A 170 -3.98 0.35 10.59
CA VAL A 170 -2.95 1.29 10.10
C VAL A 170 -3.53 2.68 9.87
N VAL A 171 -4.71 2.78 9.24
CA VAL A 171 -5.41 4.06 9.00
C VAL A 171 -5.73 4.76 10.32
N ASP A 172 -6.28 4.03 11.29
CA ASP A 172 -6.66 4.59 12.58
C ASP A 172 -5.44 5.07 13.37
N ALA A 173 -4.37 4.27 13.40
CA ALA A 173 -3.13 4.64 14.08
C ALA A 173 -2.45 5.86 13.44
N ALA A 174 -2.31 5.88 12.11
CA ALA A 174 -1.72 7.02 11.41
C ALA A 174 -2.58 8.29 11.57
N THR A 175 -3.91 8.15 11.51
CA THR A 175 -4.85 9.27 11.74
C THR A 175 -4.69 9.86 13.13
N ALA A 176 -4.50 9.02 14.16
CA ALA A 176 -4.27 9.49 15.53
C ALA A 176 -2.97 10.30 15.68
N GLU A 177 -1.94 9.98 14.88
CA GLU A 177 -0.64 10.65 14.95
C GLU A 177 -0.59 11.99 14.20
N ILE A 178 -1.17 12.05 12.99
CA ILE A 178 -0.98 13.20 12.09
C ILE A 178 -2.27 13.93 11.70
N GLY A 179 -3.44 13.38 12.05
CA GLY A 179 -4.75 13.87 11.62
C GLY A 179 -5.20 13.30 10.27
N ALA A 180 -6.50 13.05 10.12
CA ALA A 180 -7.08 12.44 8.91
C ALA A 180 -6.90 13.31 7.67
N ASP A 181 -6.92 14.63 7.84
CA ASP A 181 -6.74 15.62 6.77
C ASP A 181 -5.30 15.65 6.18
N ARG A 182 -4.37 14.89 6.77
CA ARG A 182 -3.01 14.66 6.28
C ARG A 182 -2.77 13.22 5.84
N LEU A 183 -3.79 12.37 5.86
CA LEU A 183 -3.67 10.96 5.52
C LEU A 183 -4.46 10.66 4.25
N ALA A 184 -3.85 9.86 3.38
CA ALA A 184 -4.50 9.27 2.22
C ALA A 184 -4.24 7.77 2.18
N VAL A 185 -5.05 7.04 1.42
CA VAL A 185 -4.88 5.59 1.20
C VAL A 185 -4.90 5.32 -0.29
N ARG A 186 -4.01 4.45 -0.76
CA ARG A 186 -3.98 3.96 -2.14
C ARG A 186 -4.39 2.49 -2.21
N ILE A 187 -5.40 2.17 -3.00
CA ILE A 187 -5.92 0.81 -3.23
C ILE A 187 -5.91 0.44 -4.72
N ASN A 188 -5.89 -0.86 -5.01
CA ASN A 188 -5.91 -1.37 -6.38
C ASN A 188 -6.78 -2.63 -6.48
N PRO A 189 -8.12 -2.48 -6.46
CA PRO A 189 -9.05 -3.61 -6.42
C PRO A 189 -8.89 -4.61 -7.57
N TRP A 190 -8.48 -4.10 -8.73
CA TRP A 190 -8.40 -4.85 -9.97
C TRP A 190 -6.96 -5.12 -10.41
N GLY A 191 -5.98 -4.93 -9.53
CA GLY A 191 -4.57 -5.16 -9.86
C GLY A 191 -4.23 -6.64 -9.89
N LEU A 192 -3.49 -7.08 -10.89
CA LEU A 192 -2.99 -8.47 -10.98
C LEU A 192 -1.50 -8.58 -10.58
N PHE A 193 -0.80 -7.44 -10.52
CA PHE A 193 0.59 -7.37 -10.08
C PHE A 193 0.80 -7.99 -8.68
N GLY A 194 1.89 -8.75 -8.51
CA GLY A 194 2.17 -9.48 -7.27
C GLY A 194 1.29 -10.72 -7.08
N GLY A 195 0.60 -11.16 -8.13
CA GLY A 195 -0.30 -12.32 -8.12
C GLY A 195 -1.68 -12.03 -7.52
N MET A 196 -2.10 -10.78 -7.43
CA MET A 196 -3.37 -10.31 -6.84
C MET A 196 -4.57 -10.55 -7.76
N GLY A 197 -5.79 -10.17 -7.33
CA GLY A 197 -6.98 -10.08 -8.19
C GLY A 197 -7.57 -11.41 -8.68
N LYS A 198 -7.25 -12.55 -8.04
CA LYS A 198 -7.71 -13.89 -8.46
C LYS A 198 -9.00 -14.36 -7.79
N SER A 199 -9.74 -13.43 -7.19
CA SER A 199 -10.93 -13.73 -6.36
C SER A 199 -12.26 -13.59 -7.12
N GLY A 200 -12.26 -12.98 -8.30
CA GLY A 200 -13.46 -12.73 -9.12
C GLY A 200 -14.23 -11.46 -8.71
N LYS A 201 -15.08 -10.95 -9.64
CA LYS A 201 -15.74 -9.64 -9.54
C LYS A 201 -16.47 -9.40 -8.23
N GLN A 202 -17.41 -10.26 -7.87
CA GLN A 202 -18.26 -10.07 -6.69
C GLN A 202 -17.42 -10.02 -5.41
N VAL A 203 -16.46 -10.93 -5.25
CA VAL A 203 -15.61 -10.99 -4.06
C VAL A 203 -14.75 -9.74 -3.94
N THR A 204 -14.21 -9.24 -5.05
CA THR A 204 -13.45 -7.99 -5.09
C THR A 204 -14.35 -6.79 -4.73
N GLU A 205 -15.55 -6.71 -5.29
CA GLU A 205 -16.52 -5.65 -4.99
C GLU A 205 -16.92 -5.66 -3.51
N ASP A 206 -17.22 -6.82 -2.93
CA ASP A 206 -17.55 -6.97 -1.51
C ASP A 206 -16.37 -6.54 -0.62
N GLN A 207 -15.16 -6.99 -0.95
CA GLN A 207 -13.97 -6.73 -0.15
C GLN A 207 -13.57 -5.25 -0.13
N PHE A 208 -13.48 -4.63 -1.31
CA PHE A 208 -13.05 -3.24 -1.42
C PHE A 208 -14.21 -2.26 -1.17
N GLY A 209 -15.45 -2.68 -1.44
CA GLY A 209 -16.67 -1.96 -1.04
C GLY A 209 -16.73 -1.79 0.48
N TYR A 210 -16.54 -2.86 1.23
CA TYR A 210 -16.46 -2.79 2.69
C TYR A 210 -15.34 -1.85 3.18
N LEU A 211 -14.15 -1.90 2.57
CA LEU A 211 -13.07 -0.98 2.92
C LEU A 211 -13.49 0.49 2.72
N VAL A 212 -14.11 0.82 1.59
CA VAL A 212 -14.59 2.18 1.30
C VAL A 212 -15.69 2.59 2.27
N GLU A 213 -16.63 1.70 2.59
CA GLU A 213 -17.68 1.96 3.60
C GLU A 213 -17.10 2.27 4.98
N GLN A 214 -16.04 1.56 5.38
CA GLN A 214 -15.36 1.78 6.66
C GLN A 214 -14.59 3.10 6.71
N LEU A 215 -14.03 3.55 5.58
CA LEU A 215 -13.40 4.87 5.46
C LEU A 215 -14.46 5.99 5.51
N GLU A 216 -15.60 5.80 4.82
CA GLU A 216 -16.73 6.73 4.84
C GLU A 216 -17.37 6.83 6.24
N ALA A 217 -17.48 5.71 6.97
CA ALA A 217 -17.95 5.72 8.35
C ALA A 217 -17.08 6.62 9.25
N ARG A 218 -15.75 6.54 9.10
CA ARG A 218 -14.79 7.43 9.79
C ARG A 218 -14.94 8.88 9.35
N ALA A 219 -15.19 9.13 8.07
CA ALA A 219 -15.45 10.48 7.56
C ALA A 219 -16.67 11.13 8.24
N LYS A 220 -17.76 10.37 8.40
CA LYS A 220 -18.97 10.82 9.12
C LYS A 220 -18.73 11.11 10.60
N GLU A 221 -17.70 10.51 11.19
CA GLU A 221 -17.23 10.78 12.56
C GLU A 221 -16.23 11.96 12.64
N GLY A 222 -16.01 12.68 11.54
CA GLY A 222 -15.09 13.82 11.48
C GLY A 222 -13.63 13.45 11.23
N LYS A 223 -13.36 12.20 10.80
CA LYS A 223 -12.02 11.70 10.44
C LYS A 223 -11.93 11.43 8.94
N GLU A 224 -12.43 12.37 8.13
CA GLU A 224 -12.35 12.28 6.67
C GLU A 224 -10.88 12.33 6.22
N LEU A 225 -10.47 11.32 5.45
CA LEU A 225 -9.14 11.28 4.85
C LEU A 225 -8.98 12.39 3.82
N ALA A 226 -7.74 12.84 3.59
CA ALA A 226 -7.45 13.84 2.56
C ALA A 226 -7.92 13.41 1.17
N TYR A 227 -7.72 12.13 0.83
CA TYR A 227 -8.27 11.49 -0.38
C TYR A 227 -8.12 9.95 -0.33
N LEU A 228 -8.91 9.26 -1.17
CA LEU A 228 -8.71 7.86 -1.53
C LEU A 228 -8.18 7.79 -2.98
N HIS A 229 -7.07 7.09 -3.18
CA HIS A 229 -6.43 6.91 -4.48
C HIS A 229 -6.70 5.49 -4.99
N ILE A 230 -7.41 5.39 -6.11
CA ILE A 230 -7.76 4.12 -6.74
C ILE A 230 -6.94 3.96 -8.02
N ILE A 231 -6.21 2.85 -8.14
CA ILE A 231 -5.58 2.48 -9.41
C ILE A 231 -6.64 1.87 -10.33
N GLU A 232 -6.83 2.52 -11.47
CA GLU A 232 -7.79 2.14 -12.50
C GLU A 232 -7.38 0.83 -13.20
N PRO A 233 -8.35 -0.03 -13.60
CA PRO A 233 -8.10 -1.24 -14.41
C PRO A 233 -7.79 -0.91 -15.88
N ARG A 234 -7.02 0.16 -16.14
CA ARG A 234 -6.62 0.63 -17.47
C ARG A 234 -5.12 0.43 -17.73
N SER A 235 -4.36 0.23 -16.67
CA SER A 235 -2.92 0.00 -16.69
C SER A 235 -2.65 -1.21 -15.82
N ASP A 236 -2.34 -2.34 -16.44
CA ASP A 236 -1.72 -3.45 -15.73
C ASP A 236 -0.32 -3.68 -16.31
N GLU A 237 0.66 -3.82 -15.42
CA GLU A 237 2.03 -4.18 -15.79
C GLU A 237 2.15 -5.69 -16.05
N SER A 238 1.08 -6.45 -15.79
CA SER A 238 0.98 -7.89 -16.06
C SER A 238 0.42 -8.20 -17.46
N LYS A 239 0.65 -9.43 -17.92
CA LYS A 239 0.01 -9.99 -19.14
C LYS A 239 -1.37 -10.61 -18.86
N GLU A 240 -1.82 -10.61 -17.60
CA GLU A 240 -3.12 -11.13 -17.21
C GLU A 240 -4.21 -10.07 -17.51
N THR A 241 -5.43 -10.47 -17.88
CA THR A 241 -6.51 -9.54 -18.29
C THR A 241 -7.72 -9.62 -17.37
N ASN A 242 -8.36 -8.47 -17.12
CA ASN A 242 -9.62 -8.37 -16.37
C ASN A 242 -10.82 -8.32 -17.34
N ASP A 243 -10.86 -9.19 -18.35
CA ASP A 243 -11.87 -9.10 -19.42
C ASP A 243 -13.31 -9.24 -18.89
N PHE A 244 -13.49 -9.89 -17.73
CA PHE A 244 -14.77 -9.96 -17.02
C PHE A 244 -15.34 -8.59 -16.61
N LEU A 245 -14.53 -7.53 -16.51
CA LEU A 245 -15.01 -6.16 -16.25
C LEU A 245 -15.72 -5.53 -17.44
N LEU A 246 -15.57 -6.11 -18.64
CA LEU A 246 -16.21 -5.63 -19.88
C LEU A 246 -17.56 -6.29 -20.12
N GLU A 247 -17.87 -7.35 -19.38
CA GLU A 247 -19.14 -8.07 -19.45
C GLU A 247 -20.24 -7.24 -18.76
N LYS A 248 -21.34 -6.98 -19.48
CA LYS A 248 -22.47 -6.15 -19.03
C LYS A 248 -23.53 -6.95 -18.30
#